data_AF-A0A1G7EVZ7-F1
#
_entry.id   AF-A0A1G7EVZ7-F1
#
_cell.length_a   1.000
_cell.length_b   1.000
_cell.length_c   1.000
_cell.angle_alpha   90.00
_cell.angle_beta   90.00
_cell.angle_gamma   90.00
#
_symmetry.space_group_name_H-M   'P 1'
#
loop_
_entity.id
_entity.type
_entity.pdbx_description
1 polymer ?
#
loop_
_entity_poly.entity_id
_entity_poly.type
_entity_poly.pdbx_seq_one_letter_code
_entity_poly.pdbx_strand_id
1 'polypeptide(L)'
;MKVNWKSKKFWIQILIVFVVFFLITSLSGNASEKEQLLAEKDKELSSLQAKYDDLNGKLREKEGKIKDLEAKVEEAEPWFELSEAERQRKIDEEKVKKEAEEAAAKKKAEEEEAKAKKKAAEEAARKEAEEKEAKRKAEEEAKKGYETGITYDQLARTPDDYIGKKVKFHGKVIQVMEGDGTTQIRFAVNEDYDTIIYGEFDSSIVDSRILEDDVITIMGISSGLLTYESTMGASISIPGIMIDKIEQ
;
A
#
# COMPACT_ATOMS: atom_id res chain seq x y z
N MET A 1 78.43 63.73 -91.59
CA MET A 1 78.89 62.42 -92.11
C MET A 1 77.75 61.42 -91.96
N LYS A 2 77.16 60.95 -93.07
CA LYS A 2 76.16 59.86 -93.08
C LYS A 2 76.92 58.54 -92.99
N VAL A 3 76.71 57.72 -91.96
CA VAL A 3 77.11 56.31 -91.99
C VAL A 3 76.06 55.41 -91.31
N ASN A 4 75.37 54.68 -92.19
CA ASN A 4 74.79 53.35 -92.07
C ASN A 4 74.11 52.92 -90.77
N TRP A 5 72.80 53.19 -90.73
CA TRP A 5 71.86 52.50 -89.88
C TRP A 5 71.68 51.05 -90.39
N LYS A 6 72.33 50.09 -89.73
CA LYS A 6 72.05 48.66 -89.95
C LYS A 6 70.54 48.44 -89.81
N SER A 7 69.97 47.66 -90.72
CA SER A 7 68.52 47.57 -90.93
C SER A 7 67.77 47.28 -89.63
N LYS A 8 66.55 47.84 -89.49
CA LYS A 8 65.69 47.66 -88.30
C LYS A 8 65.58 46.20 -87.85
N LYS A 9 65.61 45.26 -88.80
CA LYS A 9 65.55 43.81 -88.54
C LYS A 9 66.74 43.29 -87.72
N PHE A 10 67.93 43.85 -87.90
CA PHE A 10 69.14 43.48 -87.14
C PHE A 10 69.06 43.97 -85.68
N TRP A 11 68.59 45.20 -85.46
CA TRP A 11 68.37 45.73 -84.11
C TRP A 11 67.23 45.02 -83.37
N ILE A 12 66.18 44.64 -84.08
CA ILE A 12 65.07 43.85 -83.51
C ILE A 12 65.56 42.46 -83.07
N GLN A 13 66.42 41.79 -83.84
CA GLN A 13 66.96 40.50 -83.43
C GLN A 13 67.88 40.59 -82.20
N ILE A 14 68.72 41.62 -82.11
CA ILE A 14 69.53 41.87 -80.90
C ILE A 14 68.63 42.11 -79.69
N LEU A 15 67.56 42.88 -79.84
CA LEU A 15 66.63 43.19 -78.75
C LEU A 15 65.85 41.96 -78.30
N ILE A 16 65.44 41.08 -79.22
CA ILE A 16 64.79 39.81 -78.89
C ILE A 16 65.76 38.89 -78.14
N VAL A 17 67.01 38.76 -78.59
CA VAL A 17 68.03 37.96 -77.88
C VAL A 17 68.30 38.55 -76.50
N PHE A 18 68.33 39.88 -76.37
CA PHE A 18 68.52 40.53 -75.09
C PHE A 18 67.33 40.33 -74.15
N VAL A 19 66.09 40.40 -74.66
CA VAL A 19 64.87 40.15 -73.87
C VAL A 19 64.77 38.67 -73.47
N VAL A 20 65.15 37.74 -74.34
CA VAL A 20 65.20 36.30 -74.02
C VAL A 20 66.32 36.00 -73.03
N PHE A 21 67.50 36.61 -73.19
CA PHE A 21 68.60 36.50 -72.23
C PHE A 21 68.21 37.13 -70.88
N PHE A 22 67.51 38.27 -70.89
CA PHE A 22 67.02 38.94 -69.68
C PHE A 22 65.87 38.16 -69.00
N LEU A 23 65.02 37.47 -69.77
CA LEU A 23 64.00 36.56 -69.25
C LEU A 23 64.60 35.27 -68.67
N ILE A 24 65.69 34.77 -69.26
CA ILE A 24 66.44 33.61 -68.73
C ILE A 24 67.24 34.00 -67.48
N THR A 25 67.83 35.20 -67.42
CA THR A 25 68.53 35.70 -66.22
C THR A 25 67.57 36.18 -65.11
N SER A 26 66.34 36.58 -65.45
CA SER A 26 65.27 36.87 -64.50
C SER A 26 64.71 35.62 -63.80
N LEU A 27 65.11 34.41 -64.22
CA LEU A 27 64.84 33.17 -63.48
C LEU A 27 65.87 32.87 -62.38
N SER A 28 66.86 33.73 -62.16
CA SER A 28 67.89 33.59 -61.11
C SER A 28 67.67 34.54 -59.92
N GLY A 29 66.48 34.49 -59.32
CA GLY A 29 66.24 34.98 -57.96
C GLY A 29 66.51 33.89 -56.93
N ASN A 30 67.09 34.24 -55.77
CA ASN A 30 67.48 33.31 -54.70
C ASN A 30 66.33 32.35 -54.34
N ALA A 31 66.57 31.04 -54.45
CA ALA A 31 65.58 29.98 -54.19
C ALA A 31 64.90 30.09 -52.81
N SER A 32 65.61 30.64 -51.81
CA SER A 32 65.10 30.84 -50.45
C SER A 32 63.89 31.79 -50.34
N GLU A 33 63.79 32.85 -51.15
CA GLU A 33 62.66 33.79 -51.07
C GLU A 33 61.38 33.21 -51.67
N LYS A 34 61.52 32.42 -52.75
CA LYS A 34 60.39 31.72 -53.37
C LYS A 34 59.84 30.63 -52.46
N GLU A 35 60.70 29.91 -51.75
CA GLU A 35 60.28 28.92 -50.76
C GLU A 35 59.53 29.56 -49.57
N GLN A 36 60.00 30.73 -49.09
CA GLN A 36 59.30 31.45 -48.01
C GLN A 36 57.91 31.94 -48.44
N LEU A 37 57.79 32.50 -49.65
CA LEU A 37 56.51 32.95 -50.20
C LEU A 37 55.53 31.77 -50.42
N LEU A 38 56.03 30.64 -50.90
CA LEU A 38 55.23 29.42 -51.08
C LEU A 38 54.71 28.91 -49.73
N ALA A 39 55.57 28.87 -48.71
CA ALA A 39 55.18 28.48 -47.36
C ALA A 39 54.17 29.43 -46.71
N GLU A 40 54.24 30.74 -47.00
CA GLU A 40 53.26 31.72 -46.55
C GLU A 40 51.90 31.53 -47.26
N LYS A 41 51.92 31.30 -48.57
CA LYS A 41 50.70 31.02 -49.35
C LYS A 41 50.04 29.70 -48.94
N ASP A 42 50.80 28.67 -48.64
CA ASP A 42 50.27 27.39 -48.12
C ASP A 42 49.63 27.56 -46.75
N LYS A 43 50.20 28.40 -45.87
CA LYS A 43 49.58 28.77 -44.59
C LYS A 43 48.28 29.55 -44.78
N GLU A 44 48.26 30.53 -45.69
CA GLU A 44 47.03 31.26 -46.03
C GLU A 44 45.95 30.31 -46.56
N LEU A 45 46.30 29.43 -47.50
CA LEU A 45 45.37 28.46 -48.10
C LEU A 45 44.84 27.47 -47.05
N SER A 46 45.71 26.97 -46.17
CA SER A 46 45.30 26.14 -45.03
C SER A 46 44.35 26.88 -44.09
N SER A 47 44.65 28.15 -43.77
CA SER A 47 43.79 28.97 -42.91
C SER A 47 42.43 29.27 -43.54
N LEU A 48 42.41 29.45 -44.86
CA LEU A 48 41.20 29.75 -45.62
C LEU A 48 40.32 28.50 -45.74
N GLN A 49 40.94 27.33 -45.96
CA GLN A 49 40.25 26.05 -45.98
C GLN A 49 39.64 25.73 -44.62
N ALA A 50 40.38 25.95 -43.52
CA ALA A 50 39.84 25.79 -42.17
C ALA A 50 38.63 26.72 -41.90
N LYS A 51 38.66 27.96 -42.38
CA LYS A 51 37.52 28.88 -42.29
C LYS A 51 36.33 28.41 -43.13
N TYR A 52 36.59 27.90 -44.34
CA TYR A 52 35.53 27.36 -45.21
C TYR A 52 34.84 26.16 -44.55
N ASP A 53 35.60 25.25 -43.95
CA ASP A 53 35.06 24.08 -43.25
C ASP A 53 34.26 24.47 -42.00
N ASP A 54 34.73 25.46 -41.21
CA ASP A 54 33.99 26.02 -40.07
C ASP A 54 32.66 26.68 -40.50
N LEU A 55 32.68 27.50 -41.57
CA LEU A 55 31.47 28.12 -42.10
C LEU A 55 30.47 27.05 -42.59
N ASN A 56 30.96 26.03 -43.29
CA ASN A 56 30.11 24.95 -43.80
C ASN A 56 29.52 24.10 -42.65
N GLY A 57 30.30 23.87 -41.59
CA GLY A 57 29.81 23.24 -40.36
C GLY A 57 28.69 24.06 -39.70
N LYS A 58 28.88 25.37 -39.55
CA LYS A 58 27.85 26.28 -39.00
C LYS A 58 26.60 26.36 -39.89
N LEU A 59 26.75 26.29 -41.20
CA LEU A 59 25.62 26.28 -42.14
C LEU A 59 24.76 25.03 -41.92
N ARG A 60 25.39 23.85 -41.85
CA ARG A 60 24.70 22.59 -41.56
C ARG A 60 23.98 22.59 -40.21
N GLU A 61 24.59 23.17 -39.18
CA GLU A 61 23.96 23.31 -37.86
C GLU A 61 22.69 24.19 -37.94
N LYS A 62 22.77 25.32 -38.67
CA LYS A 62 21.63 26.20 -38.86
C LYS A 62 20.52 25.55 -39.68
N GLU A 63 20.86 24.82 -40.75
CA GLU A 63 19.89 24.06 -41.54
C GLU A 63 19.15 23.02 -40.69
N GLY A 64 19.86 22.31 -39.80
CA GLY A 64 19.26 21.40 -38.84
C GLY A 64 18.26 22.10 -37.90
N LYS A 65 18.66 23.24 -37.31
CA LYS A 65 17.77 24.02 -36.43
C LYS A 65 16.54 24.57 -37.15
N ILE A 66 16.69 25.00 -38.40
CA ILE A 66 15.57 25.48 -39.22
C ILE A 66 14.56 24.36 -39.42
N LYS A 67 15.03 23.17 -39.79
CA LYS A 67 14.17 21.99 -39.98
C LYS A 67 13.41 21.60 -38.70
N ASP A 68 14.09 21.63 -37.55
CA ASP A 68 13.46 21.33 -36.26
C ASP A 68 12.40 22.38 -35.86
N LEU A 69 12.64 23.66 -36.18
CA LEU A 69 11.70 24.73 -35.92
C LEU A 69 10.50 24.66 -36.87
N GLU A 70 10.71 24.36 -38.15
CA GLU A 70 9.64 24.16 -39.13
C GLU A 70 8.70 23.03 -38.69
N ALA A 71 9.24 21.89 -38.22
CA ALA A 71 8.43 20.78 -37.73
C ALA A 71 7.56 21.16 -36.50
N LYS A 72 8.10 21.98 -35.59
CA LYS A 72 7.35 22.47 -34.42
C LYS A 72 6.29 23.50 -34.79
N VAL A 73 6.54 24.30 -35.83
CA VAL A 73 5.56 25.24 -36.36
C VAL A 73 4.40 24.48 -36.99
N GLU A 74 4.69 23.45 -37.79
CA GLU A 74 3.68 22.57 -38.43
C GLU A 74 2.80 21.85 -37.38
N GLU A 75 3.39 21.30 -36.32
CA GLU A 75 2.62 20.67 -35.22
C GLU A 75 1.69 21.68 -34.52
N ALA A 76 2.08 22.96 -34.47
CA ALA A 76 1.32 24.03 -33.87
C ALA A 76 0.40 24.78 -34.85
N GLU A 77 0.46 24.51 -36.17
CA GLU A 77 -0.39 25.15 -37.19
C GLU A 77 -1.88 25.07 -36.85
N PRO A 78 -2.44 23.91 -36.45
CA PRO A 78 -3.85 23.81 -36.07
C PRO A 78 -4.21 24.70 -34.86
N TRP A 79 -3.24 24.98 -33.98
CA TRP A 79 -3.43 25.87 -32.84
C TRP A 79 -3.39 27.35 -33.25
N PHE A 80 -2.56 27.71 -34.22
CA PHE A 80 -2.46 29.08 -34.76
C PHE A 80 -3.66 29.47 -35.64
N GLU A 81 -4.30 28.49 -36.29
CA GLU A 81 -5.52 28.70 -37.09
C GLU A 81 -6.77 28.99 -36.26
N LEU A 82 -6.83 28.56 -34.99
CA LEU A 82 -7.88 29.01 -34.08
C LEU A 82 -7.70 30.50 -33.77
N SER A 83 -8.77 31.28 -33.87
CA SER A 83 -8.76 32.67 -33.39
C SER A 83 -8.42 32.72 -31.90
N GLU A 84 -7.78 33.80 -31.43
CA GLU A 84 -7.48 34.00 -30.01
C GLU A 84 -8.72 33.84 -29.11
N ALA A 85 -9.89 34.27 -29.61
CA ALA A 85 -11.17 34.12 -28.93
C ALA A 85 -11.62 32.66 -28.80
N GLU A 86 -11.33 31.80 -29.78
CA GLU A 86 -11.71 30.39 -29.75
C GLU A 86 -10.81 29.57 -28.83
N ARG A 87 -9.50 29.89 -28.79
CA ARG A 87 -8.56 29.32 -27.82
C ARG A 87 -8.98 29.67 -26.38
N GLN A 88 -9.32 30.94 -26.14
CA GLN A 88 -9.76 31.39 -24.83
C GLN A 88 -11.05 30.68 -24.40
N ARG A 89 -12.03 30.53 -25.31
CA ARG A 89 -13.26 29.77 -25.03
C ARG A 89 -13.00 28.32 -24.65
N LYS A 90 -12.11 27.61 -25.35
CA LYS A 90 -11.76 26.22 -25.00
C LYS A 90 -11.08 26.11 -23.63
N ILE A 91 -10.20 27.06 -23.30
CA ILE A 91 -9.55 27.11 -21.98
C ILE A 91 -10.58 27.36 -20.88
N ASP A 92 -11.51 28.29 -21.09
CA ASP A 92 -12.56 28.61 -20.12
C ASP A 92 -13.55 27.45 -19.97
N GLU A 93 -13.91 26.76 -21.06
CA GLU A 93 -14.73 25.55 -21.04
C GLU A 93 -14.04 24.40 -20.27
N GLU A 94 -12.74 24.18 -20.50
CA GLU A 94 -11.97 23.16 -19.79
C GLU A 94 -11.83 23.50 -18.29
N LYS A 95 -11.63 24.78 -17.95
CA LYS A 95 -11.60 25.24 -16.55
C LYS A 95 -12.95 25.01 -15.87
N VAL A 96 -14.06 25.42 -16.49
CA VAL A 96 -15.41 25.21 -15.95
C VAL A 96 -15.69 23.72 -15.78
N LYS A 97 -15.27 22.88 -16.72
CA LYS A 97 -15.41 21.42 -16.61
C LYS A 97 -14.60 20.85 -15.45
N LYS A 98 -13.34 21.27 -15.27
CA LYS A 98 -12.50 20.84 -14.13
C LYS A 98 -13.07 21.28 -12.80
N GLU A 99 -13.50 22.54 -12.68
CA GLU A 99 -14.14 23.06 -11.46
C GLU A 99 -15.44 22.31 -11.13
N ALA A 100 -16.24 21.97 -12.14
CA ALA A 100 -17.45 21.17 -11.96
C ALA A 100 -17.16 19.73 -11.52
N GLU A 101 -16.14 19.07 -12.09
CA GLU A 101 -15.68 17.74 -11.66
C GLU A 101 -15.12 17.75 -10.24
N GLU A 102 -14.30 18.73 -9.87
CA GLU A 102 -13.77 18.89 -8.52
C GLU A 102 -14.89 19.15 -7.50
N ALA A 103 -15.86 20.01 -7.83
CA ALA A 103 -17.01 20.27 -6.97
C ALA A 103 -17.89 19.02 -6.81
N ALA A 104 -18.08 18.23 -7.87
CA ALA A 104 -18.82 16.97 -7.80
C ALA A 104 -18.07 15.90 -6.98
N ALA A 105 -16.75 15.81 -7.13
CA ALA A 105 -15.90 14.91 -6.35
C ALA A 105 -15.93 15.26 -4.85
N LYS A 106 -15.83 16.56 -4.52
CA LYS A 106 -15.92 17.03 -3.14
C LYS A 106 -17.26 16.72 -2.49
N LYS A 107 -18.38 16.96 -3.19
CA LYS A 107 -19.73 16.61 -2.70
C LYS A 107 -19.89 15.11 -2.46
N LYS A 108 -19.39 14.27 -3.37
CA LYS A 108 -19.41 12.80 -3.19
C LYS A 108 -18.59 12.37 -1.99
N ALA A 109 -17.39 12.94 -1.79
CA ALA A 109 -16.55 12.65 -0.65
C ALA A 109 -17.22 13.05 0.68
N GLU A 110 -17.83 14.24 0.76
CA GLU A 110 -18.57 14.70 1.94
C GLU A 110 -19.79 13.82 2.24
N GLU A 111 -20.53 13.38 1.22
CA GLU A 111 -21.68 12.48 1.38
C GLU A 111 -21.26 11.08 1.88
N GLU A 112 -20.17 10.52 1.33
CA GLU A 112 -19.63 9.25 1.80
C GLU A 112 -19.11 9.34 3.24
N GLU A 113 -18.42 10.44 3.59
CA GLU A 113 -17.95 10.67 4.97
C GLU A 113 -19.13 10.80 5.95
N ALA A 114 -20.18 11.53 5.59
CA ALA A 114 -21.39 11.66 6.39
C ALA A 114 -22.11 10.30 6.56
N LYS A 115 -22.19 9.49 5.50
CA LYS A 115 -22.78 8.15 5.55
C LYS A 115 -21.94 7.20 6.41
N ALA A 116 -20.62 7.27 6.34
CA ALA A 116 -19.71 6.50 7.18
C ALA A 116 -19.86 6.86 8.66
N LYS A 117 -19.89 8.16 8.98
CA LYS A 117 -20.12 8.65 10.37
C LYS A 117 -21.46 8.20 10.92
N LYS A 118 -22.54 8.25 10.12
CA LYS A 118 -23.88 7.81 10.54
C LYS A 118 -23.90 6.31 10.84
N LYS A 119 -23.29 5.47 9.97
CA LYS A 119 -23.19 4.02 10.20
C LYS A 119 -22.39 3.69 11.46
N ALA A 120 -21.27 4.38 11.69
CA ALA A 120 -20.44 4.17 12.88
C ALA A 120 -21.20 4.53 14.17
N ALA A 121 -21.95 5.64 14.16
CA ALA A 121 -22.78 6.05 15.29
C ALA A 121 -23.93 5.05 15.57
N GLU A 122 -24.58 4.53 14.52
CA GLU A 122 -25.65 3.53 14.65
C GLU A 122 -25.13 2.19 15.20
N GLU A 123 -23.95 1.74 14.74
CA GLU A 123 -23.32 0.52 15.25
C GLU A 123 -22.88 0.67 16.71
N ALA A 124 -22.32 1.82 17.09
CA ALA A 124 -21.95 2.10 18.47
C ALA A 124 -23.19 2.11 19.40
N ALA A 125 -24.27 2.77 18.97
CA ALA A 125 -25.53 2.78 19.72
C ALA A 125 -26.13 1.38 19.86
N ARG A 126 -26.04 0.54 18.83
CA ARG A 126 -26.52 -0.85 18.88
C ARG A 126 -25.72 -1.69 19.88
N LYS A 127 -24.38 -1.59 19.84
CA LYS A 127 -23.50 -2.29 20.80
C LYS A 127 -23.76 -1.86 22.24
N GLU A 128 -23.96 -0.57 22.49
CA GLU A 128 -24.28 -0.07 23.82
C GLU A 128 -25.66 -0.57 24.31
N ALA A 129 -26.65 -0.64 23.42
CA ALA A 129 -27.97 -1.20 23.74
C ALA A 129 -27.91 -2.71 24.04
N GLU A 130 -27.17 -3.48 23.23
CA GLU A 130 -26.93 -4.91 23.44
C GLU A 130 -26.20 -5.16 24.79
N GLU A 131 -25.19 -4.37 25.12
CA GLU A 131 -24.46 -4.48 26.39
C GLU A 131 -25.33 -4.12 27.60
N LYS A 132 -26.13 -3.04 27.51
CA LYS A 132 -27.08 -2.68 28.57
C LYS A 132 -28.15 -3.75 28.78
N GLU A 133 -28.64 -4.37 27.71
CA GLU A 133 -29.62 -5.45 27.82
C GLU A 133 -29.00 -6.72 28.40
N ALA A 134 -27.79 -7.10 27.97
CA ALA A 134 -27.05 -8.22 28.56
C ALA A 134 -26.80 -8.00 30.06
N LYS A 135 -26.37 -6.79 30.45
CA LYS A 135 -26.16 -6.42 31.84
C LYS A 135 -27.47 -6.46 32.65
N ARG A 136 -28.59 -6.00 32.08
CA ARG A 136 -29.91 -6.06 32.74
C ARG A 136 -30.37 -7.51 32.93
N LYS A 137 -30.18 -8.38 31.92
CA LYS A 137 -30.49 -9.81 32.03
C LYS A 137 -29.61 -10.49 33.08
N ALA A 138 -28.31 -10.22 33.07
CA ALA A 138 -27.39 -10.73 34.09
C ALA A 138 -27.74 -10.23 35.50
N GLU A 139 -28.17 -8.98 35.66
CA GLU A 139 -28.60 -8.44 36.97
C GLU A 139 -29.95 -9.05 37.41
N GLU A 140 -30.87 -9.29 36.48
CA GLU A 140 -32.14 -9.96 36.77
C GLU A 140 -31.95 -11.44 37.14
N GLU A 141 -31.06 -12.15 36.44
CA GLU A 141 -30.64 -13.51 36.79
C GLU A 141 -29.81 -13.55 38.07
N ALA A 142 -29.02 -12.52 38.38
CA ALA A 142 -28.33 -12.42 39.66
C ALA A 142 -29.31 -12.23 40.83
N LYS A 143 -30.42 -11.50 40.62
CA LYS A 143 -31.51 -11.32 41.61
C LYS A 143 -32.32 -12.59 41.83
N LYS A 144 -32.43 -13.45 40.81
CA LYS A 144 -32.89 -14.83 41.00
C LYS A 144 -31.76 -15.56 41.75
N GLY A 145 -32.07 -16.05 42.95
CA GLY A 145 -31.13 -16.85 43.73
C GLY A 145 -30.89 -18.21 43.05
N TYR A 146 -30.66 -19.25 43.85
CA TYR A 146 -30.50 -20.62 43.33
C TYR A 146 -31.84 -21.36 43.12
N GLU A 147 -32.96 -20.75 43.50
CA GLU A 147 -34.33 -21.30 43.33
C GLU A 147 -34.84 -21.06 41.89
N THR A 148 -34.14 -21.60 40.90
CA THR A 148 -34.47 -21.45 39.48
C THR A 148 -35.45 -22.51 38.97
N GLY A 149 -35.70 -23.57 39.74
CA GLY A 149 -36.56 -24.69 39.36
C GLY A 149 -35.99 -25.57 38.24
N ILE A 150 -34.72 -25.39 37.88
CA ILE A 150 -34.03 -26.18 36.87
C ILE A 150 -33.84 -27.61 37.39
N THR A 151 -34.23 -28.61 36.60
CA THR A 151 -34.13 -30.02 36.98
C THR A 151 -32.90 -30.70 36.38
N TYR A 152 -32.53 -31.86 36.93
CA TYR A 152 -31.44 -32.68 36.40
C TYR A 152 -31.65 -33.03 34.91
N ASP A 153 -32.87 -33.43 34.53
CA ASP A 153 -33.22 -33.78 33.15
C ASP A 153 -32.93 -32.64 32.16
N GLN A 154 -33.17 -31.39 32.55
CA GLN A 154 -32.90 -30.24 31.70
C GLN A 154 -31.40 -30.05 31.47
N LEU A 155 -30.58 -30.24 32.51
CA LEU A 155 -29.13 -30.19 32.40
C LEU A 155 -28.57 -31.37 31.60
N ALA A 156 -29.14 -32.56 31.75
CA ALA A 156 -28.67 -33.77 31.06
C ALA A 156 -29.07 -33.83 29.58
N ARG A 157 -30.29 -33.36 29.25
CA ARG A 157 -30.85 -33.47 27.88
C ARG A 157 -30.60 -32.24 27.02
N THR A 158 -30.54 -31.05 27.63
CA THR A 158 -30.41 -29.77 26.93
C THR A 158 -29.35 -28.89 27.59
N PRO A 159 -28.11 -29.39 27.82
CA PRO A 159 -27.09 -28.71 28.62
C PRO A 159 -26.80 -27.28 28.13
N ASP A 160 -26.69 -27.07 26.83
CA ASP A 160 -26.29 -25.81 26.20
C ASP A 160 -27.23 -24.65 26.54
N ASP A 161 -28.52 -24.93 26.73
CA ASP A 161 -29.54 -23.93 27.07
C ASP A 161 -29.42 -23.44 28.52
N TYR A 162 -28.66 -24.14 29.37
CA TYR A 162 -28.55 -23.86 30.80
C TYR A 162 -27.13 -23.57 31.27
N ILE A 163 -26.14 -23.57 30.37
CA ILE A 163 -24.78 -23.11 30.67
C ILE A 163 -24.84 -21.68 31.23
N GLY A 164 -24.20 -21.44 32.37
CA GLY A 164 -24.18 -20.13 33.03
C GLY A 164 -25.39 -19.85 33.93
N LYS A 165 -26.42 -20.71 33.96
CA LYS A 165 -27.57 -20.54 34.84
C LYS A 165 -27.31 -21.07 36.23
N LYS A 166 -27.84 -20.37 37.24
CA LYS A 166 -27.82 -20.81 38.65
C LYS A 166 -28.74 -22.00 38.86
N VAL A 167 -28.29 -22.96 39.65
CA VAL A 167 -29.01 -24.20 39.94
C VAL A 167 -28.86 -24.59 41.42
N LYS A 168 -29.84 -25.32 41.94
CA LYS A 168 -29.86 -25.87 43.29
C LYS A 168 -30.23 -27.33 43.23
N PHE A 169 -29.41 -28.20 43.82
CA PHE A 169 -29.73 -29.62 43.95
C PHE A 169 -29.46 -30.11 45.35
N HIS A 170 -30.33 -30.99 45.82
CA HIS A 170 -30.18 -31.71 47.07
C HIS A 170 -29.92 -33.19 46.75
N GLY A 171 -29.10 -33.87 47.54
CA GLY A 171 -28.65 -35.21 47.19
C GLY A 171 -27.43 -35.64 47.98
N LYS A 172 -26.80 -36.72 47.49
CA LYS A 172 -25.76 -37.44 48.22
C LYS A 172 -24.45 -37.47 47.45
N VAL A 173 -23.34 -37.28 48.16
CA VAL A 173 -21.99 -37.36 47.61
C VAL A 173 -21.60 -38.83 47.46
N ILE A 174 -21.29 -39.24 46.23
CA ILE A 174 -20.93 -40.61 45.87
C ILE A 174 -19.41 -40.80 45.85
N GLN A 175 -18.68 -39.77 45.44
CA GLN A 175 -17.23 -39.83 45.32
C GLN A 175 -16.67 -38.43 45.53
N VAL A 176 -15.56 -38.33 46.27
CA VAL A 176 -14.82 -37.08 46.49
C VAL A 176 -13.41 -37.20 45.92
N MET A 177 -12.96 -36.21 45.16
CA MET A 177 -11.62 -36.08 44.62
C MET A 177 -11.05 -34.72 45.03
N GLU A 178 -10.13 -34.74 45.99
CA GLU A 178 -9.48 -33.53 46.49
C GLU A 178 -8.22 -33.22 45.69
N GLY A 179 -8.13 -31.99 45.19
CA GLY A 179 -6.95 -31.42 44.56
C GLY A 179 -6.33 -30.31 45.41
N ASP A 180 -5.38 -29.58 44.81
CA ASP A 180 -4.79 -28.40 45.45
C ASP A 180 -5.74 -27.20 45.26
N GLY A 181 -6.41 -26.80 46.33
CA GLY A 181 -7.34 -25.66 46.38
C GLY A 181 -8.77 -25.91 45.85
N THR A 182 -8.99 -26.99 45.12
CA THR A 182 -10.32 -27.37 44.60
C THR A 182 -10.69 -28.80 44.95
N THR A 183 -11.98 -29.03 45.17
CA THR A 183 -12.55 -30.36 45.43
C THR A 183 -13.61 -30.66 44.39
N GLN A 184 -13.53 -31.86 43.83
CA GLN A 184 -14.45 -32.36 42.83
C GLN A 184 -15.28 -33.48 43.46
N ILE A 185 -16.58 -33.50 43.18
CA ILE A 185 -17.50 -34.50 43.71
C ILE A 185 -18.37 -35.11 42.62
N ARG A 186 -18.70 -36.40 42.76
CA ARG A 186 -19.83 -37.00 42.06
C ARG A 186 -21.03 -36.97 43.00
N PHE A 187 -22.09 -36.30 42.57
CA PHE A 187 -23.25 -36.00 43.40
C PHE A 187 -24.51 -36.64 42.80
N ALA A 188 -25.14 -37.54 43.54
CA ALA A 188 -26.39 -38.18 43.17
C ALA A 188 -27.57 -37.30 43.59
N VAL A 189 -28.27 -36.73 42.62
CA VAL A 189 -29.43 -35.86 42.88
C VAL A 189 -30.56 -36.68 43.48
N ASN A 190 -31.17 -36.19 44.57
CA ASN A 190 -32.21 -36.90 45.32
C ASN A 190 -31.82 -38.34 45.71
N GLU A 191 -30.52 -38.61 45.90
CA GLU A 191 -29.96 -39.93 46.22
C GLU A 191 -30.16 -40.99 45.11
N ASP A 192 -30.49 -40.56 43.89
CA ASP A 192 -30.64 -41.44 42.74
C ASP A 192 -29.30 -41.59 42.00
N TYR A 193 -28.76 -42.82 42.04
CA TYR A 193 -27.49 -43.21 41.44
C TYR A 193 -27.47 -43.12 39.90
N ASP A 194 -28.63 -43.02 39.25
CA ASP A 194 -28.73 -42.79 37.80
C ASP A 194 -28.65 -41.28 37.45
N THR A 195 -28.75 -40.40 38.45
CA THR A 195 -28.74 -38.94 38.28
C THR A 195 -27.49 -38.29 38.86
N ILE A 196 -26.35 -38.57 38.21
CA ILE A 196 -25.05 -38.08 38.67
C ILE A 196 -24.70 -36.74 38.06
N ILE A 197 -24.37 -35.79 38.93
CA ILE A 197 -23.79 -34.50 38.60
C ILE A 197 -22.30 -34.51 38.98
N TYR A 198 -21.48 -33.95 38.10
CA TYR A 198 -20.12 -33.57 38.44
C TYR A 198 -20.13 -32.17 39.08
N GLY A 199 -19.73 -32.08 40.34
CA GLY A 199 -19.61 -30.82 41.06
C GLY A 199 -18.15 -30.44 41.29
N GLU A 200 -17.82 -29.17 41.14
CA GLU A 200 -16.48 -28.65 41.45
C GLU A 200 -16.61 -27.38 42.31
N PHE A 201 -15.87 -27.32 43.42
CA PHE A 201 -15.82 -26.16 44.31
C PHE A 201 -14.42 -25.87 44.83
N ASP A 202 -14.21 -24.62 45.23
CA ASP A 202 -13.03 -24.23 46.00
C ASP A 202 -13.15 -24.73 47.45
N SER A 203 -12.11 -25.36 47.98
CA SER A 203 -12.14 -25.93 49.34
C SER A 203 -12.42 -24.90 50.44
N SER A 204 -12.30 -23.60 50.15
CA SER A 204 -12.61 -22.49 51.08
C SER A 204 -14.10 -22.20 51.26
N ILE A 205 -14.99 -22.73 50.41
CA ILE A 205 -16.43 -22.44 50.50
C ILE A 205 -17.16 -23.29 51.56
N VAL A 206 -16.48 -24.30 52.10
CA VAL A 206 -17.03 -25.21 53.11
C VAL A 206 -16.34 -25.01 54.46
N ASP A 207 -17.12 -24.97 55.53
CA ASP A 207 -16.59 -24.87 56.90
C ASP A 207 -15.99 -26.19 57.39
N SER A 208 -16.45 -27.32 56.84
CA SER A 208 -15.99 -28.66 57.17
C SER A 208 -15.82 -29.53 55.92
N ARG A 209 -14.92 -30.52 56.00
CA ARG A 209 -14.59 -31.41 54.89
C ARG A 209 -15.81 -32.24 54.46
N ILE A 210 -16.11 -32.24 53.17
CA ILE A 210 -17.14 -33.10 52.56
C ILE A 210 -16.57 -34.50 52.36
N LEU A 211 -17.30 -35.52 52.79
CA LEU A 211 -16.95 -36.92 52.66
C LEU A 211 -17.92 -37.65 51.72
N GLU A 212 -17.51 -38.85 51.31
CA GLU A 212 -18.41 -39.79 50.66
C GLU A 212 -19.58 -40.13 51.60
N ASP A 213 -20.74 -40.34 51.02
CA ASP A 213 -22.03 -40.55 51.69
C ASP A 213 -22.68 -39.34 52.37
N ASP A 214 -22.05 -38.15 52.36
CA ASP A 214 -22.66 -36.93 52.89
C ASP A 214 -23.88 -36.50 52.07
N VAL A 215 -24.96 -36.11 52.76
CA VAL A 215 -26.18 -35.57 52.14
C VAL A 215 -26.15 -34.05 52.27
N ILE A 216 -26.01 -33.36 51.13
CA ILE A 216 -25.80 -31.91 51.08
C ILE A 216 -26.69 -31.26 50.04
N THR A 217 -26.80 -29.93 50.13
CA THR A 217 -27.42 -29.11 49.09
C THR A 217 -26.37 -28.26 48.40
N ILE A 218 -26.21 -28.47 47.10
CA ILE A 218 -25.26 -27.74 46.26
C ILE A 218 -25.98 -26.60 45.52
N MET A 219 -25.36 -25.44 45.50
CA MET A 219 -25.83 -24.24 44.82
C MET A 219 -24.68 -23.68 43.97
N GLY A 220 -24.92 -23.57 42.67
CA GLY A 220 -23.85 -23.21 41.74
C GLY A 220 -24.36 -22.83 40.36
N ILE A 221 -23.44 -22.78 39.41
CA ILE A 221 -23.66 -22.45 38.01
C ILE A 221 -23.45 -23.70 37.16
N SER A 222 -24.40 -24.02 36.26
CA SER A 222 -24.21 -25.14 35.33
C SER A 222 -23.11 -24.83 34.32
N SER A 223 -22.19 -25.78 34.14
CA SER A 223 -21.03 -25.67 33.24
C SER A 223 -21.17 -26.50 31.94
N GLY A 224 -22.34 -27.10 31.69
CA GLY A 224 -22.60 -27.94 30.53
C GLY A 224 -22.40 -29.43 30.82
N LEU A 225 -21.99 -30.22 29.82
CA LEU A 225 -21.65 -31.64 30.01
C LEU A 225 -20.14 -31.84 30.16
N LEU A 226 -19.75 -32.68 31.11
CA LEU A 226 -18.43 -33.23 31.23
C LEU A 226 -18.42 -34.65 30.64
N THR A 227 -17.60 -34.87 29.61
CA THR A 227 -17.42 -36.18 28.99
C THR A 227 -16.07 -36.77 29.40
N TYR A 228 -16.06 -37.98 29.95
CA TYR A 228 -14.84 -38.71 30.29
C TYR A 228 -14.92 -40.18 29.86
N GLU A 229 -13.77 -40.82 29.70
CA GLU A 229 -13.67 -42.23 29.34
C GLU A 229 -13.68 -43.11 30.60
N SER A 230 -14.55 -44.11 30.63
CA SER A 230 -14.62 -45.08 31.73
C SER A 230 -13.46 -46.07 31.67
N THR A 231 -13.20 -46.76 32.78
CA THR A 231 -12.19 -47.83 32.85
C THR A 231 -12.48 -49.01 31.91
N MET A 232 -13.72 -49.10 31.39
CA MET A 232 -14.14 -50.08 30.38
C MET A 232 -14.09 -49.53 28.94
N GLY A 233 -13.58 -48.32 28.73
CA GLY A 233 -13.42 -47.69 27.40
C GLY A 233 -14.69 -47.01 26.85
N ALA A 234 -15.73 -46.82 27.67
CA ALA A 234 -16.96 -46.15 27.24
C ALA A 234 -16.92 -44.66 27.63
N SER A 235 -17.28 -43.75 26.70
CA SER A 235 -17.44 -42.33 27.02
C SER A 235 -18.74 -42.11 27.80
N ILE A 236 -18.62 -41.52 28.99
CA ILE A 236 -19.75 -41.14 29.85
C ILE A 236 -19.84 -39.62 29.85
N SER A 237 -21.04 -39.07 29.63
CA SER A 237 -21.31 -37.62 29.69
C SER A 237 -22.27 -37.34 30.84
N ILE A 238 -21.86 -36.50 31.79
CA ILE A 238 -22.68 -36.10 32.94
C ILE A 238 -22.73 -34.57 33.06
N PRO A 239 -23.84 -33.99 33.57
CA PRO A 239 -23.91 -32.55 33.82
C PRO A 239 -22.85 -32.08 34.80
N GLY A 240 -22.24 -30.93 34.49
CA GLY A 240 -21.28 -30.23 35.34
C GLY A 240 -21.92 -29.03 36.06
N ILE A 241 -21.50 -28.81 37.31
CA ILE A 241 -21.84 -27.63 38.11
C ILE A 241 -20.57 -27.08 38.77
N MET A 242 -20.32 -25.79 38.59
CA MET A 242 -19.39 -25.02 39.41
C MET A 242 -20.13 -24.54 40.65
N ILE A 243 -19.79 -25.08 41.81
CA ILE A 243 -20.52 -24.88 43.06
C ILE A 243 -19.97 -23.64 43.78
N ASP A 244 -20.86 -22.70 44.08
CA ASP A 244 -20.54 -21.46 44.78
C ASP A 244 -20.80 -21.57 46.29
N LYS A 245 -21.81 -22.36 46.67
CA LYS A 245 -22.24 -22.53 48.06
C LYS A 245 -22.72 -23.96 48.30
N ILE A 246 -22.35 -24.51 49.46
CA ILE A 246 -22.79 -25.82 49.94
C ILE A 246 -23.50 -25.63 51.29
N GLU A 247 -24.64 -26.31 51.47
CA GLU A 247 -25.32 -26.42 52.77
C GLU A 247 -25.23 -27.89 53.22
N GLN A 248 -24.56 -28.11 54.35
CA GLN A 248 -24.34 -29.39 55.02
C GLN A 248 -25.42 -29.68 56.06
#